data_AF-A0A1D6HZT2-F1
#
_entry.id   AF-A0A1D6HZT2-F1
#
_cell.length_a   1.000
_cell.length_b   1.000
_cell.length_c   1.000
_cell.angle_alpha   90.00
_cell.angle_beta   90.00
_cell.angle_gamma   90.00
#
_symmetry.space_group_name_H-M   'P 1'
#
loop_
_entity.id
_entity.type
_entity.pdbx_description
1 polymer ?
#
loop_
_entity_poly.entity_id
_entity_poly.type
_entity_poly.pdbx_seq_one_letter_code
_entity_poly.pdbx_strand_id
1 'polypeptide(L)'
;MRGLKQCLLFCWDMSYCTVTGCKTIDNKDKPLVLKELKRVWNKDEPDLPWGQGEFSPSNTLLVDDSPYKALCNPPNTAIFPEPYNYMNQRDDYSLGPGGDLRVYLQRIAAADNVQNFVRDNPFGQKSITESDPNWNFYVKIVDKMEKQIVDQVETKIVDEVERSLG
;
A
#
# COMPACT_ATOMS: atom_id res chain seq x y z
N MET A 1 22.28 9.55 9.63
CA MET A 1 20.82 9.79 9.62
C MET A 1 20.36 11.04 10.41
N ARG A 2 21.23 11.95 10.87
CA ARG A 2 20.77 13.25 11.41
C ARG A 2 20.55 14.19 10.23
N GLY A 3 19.29 14.53 9.95
CA GLY A 3 18.90 15.44 8.84
C GLY A 3 17.63 14.99 8.10
N LEU A 4 17.51 13.71 7.75
CA LEU A 4 16.38 13.19 6.97
C LEU A 4 15.06 13.10 7.76
N LYS A 5 15.10 13.14 9.09
CA LYS A 5 13.90 13.14 9.93
C LYS A 5 12.98 14.34 9.61
N GLN A 6 13.55 15.45 9.14
CA GLN A 6 12.77 16.63 8.74
C GLN A 6 12.06 16.45 7.38
N CYS A 7 12.49 15.47 6.57
CA CYS A 7 11.86 15.13 5.29
C CYS A 7 10.80 14.03 5.44
N LEU A 8 10.68 13.41 6.63
CA LEU A 8 9.63 12.44 6.92
C LEU A 8 8.36 13.20 7.30
N LEU A 9 7.35 13.14 6.44
CA LEU A 9 6.10 13.87 6.65
C LEU A 9 5.31 13.34 7.86
N PHE A 10 5.25 12.02 8.04
CA PHE A 10 4.51 11.38 9.13
C PHE A 10 4.96 9.91 9.30
N CYS A 11 4.52 9.26 10.38
CA CYS A 11 4.76 7.84 10.64
C CYS A 11 3.44 7.09 10.59
N TRP A 12 3.40 6.00 9.81
CA TRP A 12 2.24 5.12 9.72
C TRP A 12 2.60 3.72 10.23
N ASP A 13 2.17 3.37 11.43
CA ASP A 13 2.44 2.05 12.01
C ASP A 13 1.30 1.02 11.75
N MET A 14 1.46 -0.18 12.33
CA MET A 14 0.50 -1.28 12.14
C MET A 14 -0.90 -0.97 12.64
N SER A 15 -1.09 -0.09 13.63
CA SER A 15 -2.41 0.24 14.21
C SER A 15 -3.38 0.84 13.19
N TYR A 16 -2.83 1.32 12.08
CA TYR A 16 -3.60 1.87 10.99
C TYR A 16 -3.57 1.02 9.70
N CYS A 17 -2.92 -0.13 9.73
CA CYS A 17 -3.09 -1.11 8.67
C CYS A 17 -4.45 -1.80 8.86
N THR A 18 -5.06 -2.26 7.77
CA THR A 18 -6.29 -3.05 7.86
C THR A 18 -5.94 -4.48 8.25
N VAL A 19 -6.44 -4.91 9.41
CA VAL A 19 -6.21 -6.26 9.92
C VAL A 19 -7.21 -7.22 9.28
N THR A 20 -6.69 -8.17 8.49
CA THR A 20 -7.55 -9.09 7.75
C THR A 20 -8.11 -10.23 8.61
N GLY A 21 -7.50 -10.48 9.77
CA GLY A 21 -7.74 -11.67 10.59
C GLY A 21 -7.12 -12.96 10.01
N CYS A 22 -6.45 -12.88 8.87
CA CYS A 22 -5.73 -13.99 8.25
C CYS A 22 -4.23 -13.94 8.63
N LYS A 23 -3.56 -15.07 8.42
CA LYS A 23 -2.10 -15.21 8.56
C LYS A 23 -1.46 -15.26 7.18
N THR A 24 -0.20 -14.86 7.06
CA THR A 24 0.50 -14.95 5.77
C THR A 24 0.74 -16.41 5.38
N ILE A 25 0.81 -16.68 4.07
CA ILE A 25 1.02 -18.03 3.54
C ILE A 25 2.37 -18.58 4.00
N ASP A 26 3.42 -17.76 3.91
CA ASP A 26 4.81 -18.17 4.15
C ASP A 26 5.15 -18.25 5.64
N ASN A 27 4.40 -17.54 6.49
CA ASN A 27 4.58 -17.55 7.93
C ASN A 27 3.22 -17.52 8.64
N LYS A 28 2.85 -18.66 9.24
CA LYS A 28 1.56 -18.86 9.92
C LYS A 28 1.42 -18.04 11.21
N ASP A 29 2.51 -17.56 11.80
CA ASP A 29 2.46 -16.72 13.00
C ASP A 29 2.28 -15.23 12.64
N LYS A 30 2.73 -14.83 11.44
CA LYS A 30 2.68 -13.45 10.95
C LYS A 30 1.26 -13.06 10.53
N PRO A 31 0.64 -12.04 11.17
CA PRO A 31 -0.65 -11.53 10.73
C PRO A 31 -0.54 -10.89 9.34
N LEU A 32 -1.55 -11.13 8.50
CA LEU A 32 -1.68 -10.46 7.21
C LEU A 32 -2.43 -9.15 7.41
N VAL A 33 -1.73 -8.05 7.19
CA VAL A 33 -2.28 -6.69 7.26
C VAL A 33 -2.16 -6.01 5.90
N LEU A 34 -3.11 -5.15 5.56
CA LEU A 34 -3.15 -4.40 4.31
C LEU A 34 -2.74 -2.95 4.55
N LYS A 35 -2.00 -2.38 3.60
CA LYS A 35 -1.59 -0.97 3.57
C LYS A 35 -2.38 -0.26 2.47
N GLU A 36 -3.61 0.13 2.83
CA GLU A 36 -4.55 0.73 1.89
C GLU A 36 -4.25 2.22 1.69
N LEU A 37 -3.69 2.59 0.52
CA LEU A 37 -3.31 3.97 0.21
C LEU A 37 -4.52 4.92 0.16
N LYS A 38 -5.74 4.40 -0.04
CA LYS A 38 -6.96 5.22 0.03
C LYS A 38 -7.11 5.95 1.35
N ARG A 39 -6.56 5.41 2.46
CA ARG A 39 -6.55 6.09 3.76
C ARG A 39 -5.69 7.36 3.74
N VAL A 40 -4.59 7.34 2.98
CA VAL A 40 -3.72 8.51 2.72
C VAL A 40 -4.48 9.55 1.89
N TRP A 41 -5.13 9.10 0.80
CA TRP A 41 -5.80 9.95 -0.18
C TRP A 41 -7.04 10.64 0.39
N ASN A 42 -7.85 9.88 1.13
CA ASN A 42 -9.06 10.37 1.79
C ASN A 42 -8.75 11.17 3.05
N LYS A 43 -7.49 11.15 3.51
CA LYS A 43 -7.05 11.81 4.73
C LYS A 43 -7.86 11.34 5.95
N ASP A 44 -7.93 10.02 6.14
CA ASP A 44 -8.70 9.40 7.22
C ASP A 44 -8.29 9.89 8.61
N GLU A 45 -7.04 10.33 8.76
CA GLU A 45 -6.51 10.91 10.00
C GLU A 45 -6.48 12.46 9.88
N PRO A 46 -7.13 13.20 10.79
CA PRO A 46 -7.29 14.65 10.68
C PRO A 46 -5.96 15.42 10.74
N ASP A 47 -4.95 14.86 11.43
CA ASP A 47 -3.66 15.49 11.70
C ASP A 47 -2.63 15.30 10.57
N LEU A 48 -3.01 14.69 9.45
CA LEU A 48 -2.11 14.55 8.30
C LEU A 48 -1.77 15.93 7.69
N PRO A 49 -0.51 16.17 7.30
CA PRO A 49 -0.01 17.53 6.98
C PRO A 49 -0.39 18.06 5.60
N TRP A 50 -1.14 17.30 4.79
CA TRP A 50 -1.58 17.68 3.44
C TRP A 50 -3.09 17.95 3.36
N GLY A 51 -3.50 18.60 2.27
CA GLY A 51 -4.90 18.82 1.94
C GLY A 51 -5.59 17.57 1.38
N GLN A 52 -6.90 17.44 1.60
CA GLN A 52 -7.68 16.38 0.93
C GLN A 52 -7.57 16.52 -0.59
N GLY A 53 -7.31 15.41 -1.29
CA GLY A 53 -7.12 15.39 -2.74
C GLY A 53 -5.72 15.78 -3.22
N GLU A 54 -4.80 16.15 -2.33
CA GLU A 54 -3.39 16.41 -2.69
C GLU A 54 -2.68 15.12 -3.15
N PHE A 55 -3.04 13.99 -2.54
CA PHE A 55 -2.59 12.66 -2.95
C PHE A 55 -3.72 11.83 -3.55
N SER A 56 -3.36 11.02 -4.53
CA SER A 56 -4.25 10.16 -5.28
C SER A 56 -3.48 8.98 -5.90
N PRO A 57 -4.15 8.01 -6.58
CA PRO A 57 -3.47 6.94 -7.28
C PRO A 57 -2.44 7.42 -8.31
N SER A 58 -2.64 8.57 -8.95
CA SER A 58 -1.77 9.07 -10.02
C SER A 58 -0.46 9.68 -9.53
N ASN A 59 -0.31 9.98 -8.23
CA ASN A 59 0.88 10.63 -7.68
C ASN A 59 1.41 9.97 -6.38
N THR A 60 0.87 8.81 -6.00
CA THR A 60 1.28 8.09 -4.78
C THR A 60 1.77 6.69 -5.13
N LEU A 61 2.94 6.33 -4.64
CA LEU A 61 3.52 4.99 -4.79
C LEU A 61 3.76 4.33 -3.43
N LEU A 62 3.27 3.10 -3.24
CA LEU A 62 3.69 2.24 -2.15
C LEU A 62 4.95 1.45 -2.54
N VAL A 63 5.98 1.48 -1.69
CA VAL A 63 7.17 0.63 -1.82
C VAL A 63 7.18 -0.32 -0.64
N ASP A 64 7.03 -1.62 -0.90
CA ASP A 64 7.01 -2.65 0.13
C ASP A 64 7.50 -3.98 -0.44
N ASP A 65 8.22 -4.79 0.31
CA ASP A 65 8.75 -6.09 -0.17
C ASP A 65 7.70 -7.22 -0.21
N SER A 66 6.47 -6.94 0.22
CA SER A 66 5.41 -7.93 0.40
C SER A 66 4.19 -7.60 -0.47
N PRO A 67 4.04 -8.23 -1.66
CA PRO A 67 2.93 -7.97 -2.59
C PRO A 67 1.53 -7.96 -1.97
N TYR A 68 1.28 -8.87 -1.02
CA TYR A 68 -0.04 -9.01 -0.38
C TYR A 68 -0.49 -7.77 0.40
N LYS A 69 0.41 -6.87 0.81
CA LYS A 69 0.02 -5.67 1.57
C LYS A 69 -0.74 -4.67 0.70
N ALA A 70 -0.62 -4.78 -0.62
CA ALA A 70 -1.27 -3.89 -1.59
C ALA A 70 -2.54 -4.49 -2.22
N LEU A 71 -3.05 -5.63 -1.73
CA LEU A 71 -4.18 -6.35 -2.35
C LEU A 71 -5.42 -5.49 -2.65
N CYS A 72 -5.73 -4.54 -1.76
CA CYS A 72 -6.89 -3.65 -1.90
C CYS A 72 -6.53 -2.26 -2.44
N ASN A 73 -5.32 -2.09 -2.96
CA ASN A 73 -4.94 -0.88 -3.68
C ASN A 73 -5.27 -1.03 -5.18
N PRO A 74 -5.62 0.06 -5.88
CA PRO A 74 -5.71 0.07 -7.33
C PRO A 74 -4.45 -0.50 -8.00
N PRO A 75 -4.58 -1.10 -9.20
CA PRO A 75 -3.43 -1.59 -9.94
C PRO A 75 -2.37 -0.51 -10.14
N ASN A 76 -1.10 -0.93 -10.15
CA ASN A 76 0.05 -0.09 -10.48
C ASN A 76 0.30 1.09 -9.53
N THR A 77 -0.22 1.07 -8.30
CA THR A 77 0.14 2.05 -7.25
C THR A 77 1.20 1.53 -6.27
N ALA A 78 1.83 0.40 -6.57
CA ALA A 78 2.85 -0.21 -5.72
C ALA A 78 3.95 -0.90 -6.53
N ILE A 79 5.15 -0.95 -5.98
CA ILE A 79 6.26 -1.77 -6.45
C ILE A 79 6.78 -2.65 -5.32
N PHE A 80 7.37 -3.79 -5.68
CA PHE A 80 7.77 -4.80 -4.70
C PHE A 80 9.22 -5.22 -4.84
N PRO A 81 10.19 -4.43 -4.35
CA PRO A 81 11.60 -4.82 -4.37
C PRO A 81 11.83 -6.18 -3.71
N GLU A 82 12.93 -6.85 -4.07
CA GLU A 82 13.33 -8.06 -3.37
C GLU A 82 13.63 -7.76 -1.88
N PRO A 83 13.27 -8.65 -0.95
CA PRO A 83 13.55 -8.45 0.47
C PRO A 83 15.05 -8.35 0.73
N TYR A 84 15.45 -7.40 1.57
CA TYR A 84 16.84 -7.28 1.99
C TYR A 84 17.28 -8.53 2.78
N ASN A 85 18.41 -9.11 2.37
CA ASN A 85 19.05 -10.21 3.09
C ASN A 85 20.39 -9.77 3.65
N TYR A 86 20.53 -9.82 4.98
CA TYR A 86 21.76 -9.45 5.68
C TYR A 86 22.97 -10.31 5.32
N MET A 87 22.80 -11.45 4.65
CA MET A 87 23.91 -12.26 4.14
C MET A 87 24.50 -11.70 2.84
N ASN A 88 23.76 -10.83 2.15
CA ASN A 88 24.11 -10.27 0.84
C ASN A 88 24.55 -8.79 0.91
N GLN A 89 24.92 -8.27 2.09
CA GLN A 89 25.15 -6.82 2.29
C GLN A 89 26.18 -6.20 1.36
N ARG A 90 27.14 -7.00 0.87
CA ARG A 90 28.19 -6.52 -0.02
C ARG A 90 27.71 -6.29 -1.45
N ASP A 91 26.61 -6.94 -1.82
CA ASP A 91 26.10 -6.96 -3.19
C ASP A 91 24.76 -6.20 -3.32
N ASP A 92 24.13 -5.82 -2.20
CA ASP A 92 22.95 -4.96 -2.21
C ASP A 92 23.35 -3.49 -2.18
N TYR A 93 23.24 -2.85 -3.34
CA TYR A 93 23.42 -1.41 -3.54
C TYR A 93 22.15 -0.73 -4.05
N SER A 94 20.97 -1.36 -3.91
CA SER A 94 19.71 -0.90 -4.53
C SER A 94 19.29 0.51 -4.10
N LEU A 95 19.55 0.87 -2.84
CA LEU A 95 19.30 2.23 -2.31
C LEU A 95 20.51 3.17 -2.45
N GLY A 96 21.68 2.65 -2.86
CA GLY A 96 22.91 3.40 -3.03
C GLY A 96 22.92 4.30 -4.27
N PRO A 97 23.94 5.17 -4.43
CA PRO A 97 24.12 5.94 -5.68
C PRO A 97 24.20 5.01 -6.90
N GLY A 98 23.34 5.25 -7.89
CA GLY A 98 23.22 4.38 -9.08
C GLY A 98 22.51 3.05 -8.85
N GLY A 99 22.05 2.77 -7.62
CA GLY A 99 21.22 1.61 -7.29
C GLY A 99 19.91 1.61 -8.05
N ASP A 100 19.46 0.42 -8.44
CA ASP A 100 18.30 0.21 -9.29
C ASP A 100 17.01 0.80 -8.69
N LEU A 101 16.71 0.56 -7.41
CA LEU A 101 15.54 1.11 -6.73
C LEU A 101 15.65 2.63 -6.62
N ARG A 102 16.83 3.17 -6.29
CA ARG A 102 17.04 4.62 -6.24
C ARG A 102 16.80 5.28 -7.61
N VAL A 103 17.35 4.71 -8.67
CA VAL A 103 17.18 5.21 -10.05
C VAL A 103 15.71 5.10 -10.48
N TYR A 104 15.04 4.00 -10.12
CA TYR A 104 13.61 3.85 -10.37
C TYR A 104 12.78 4.94 -9.69
N LEU A 105 13.03 5.19 -8.40
CA LEU A 105 12.33 6.22 -7.64
C LEU A 105 12.59 7.64 -8.18
N GLN A 106 13.79 7.91 -8.70
CA GLN A 106 14.09 9.17 -9.39
C GLN A 106 13.28 9.32 -10.68
N ARG A 107 13.16 8.26 -11.48
CA ARG A 107 12.40 8.28 -12.73
C ARG A 107 10.91 8.45 -12.49
N ILE A 108 10.33 7.75 -11.52
CA ILE A 108 8.90 7.87 -11.23
C ILE A 108 8.54 9.23 -10.60
N ALA A 109 9.44 9.82 -9.79
CA ALA A 109 9.23 11.15 -9.25
C ALA A 109 9.16 12.25 -10.33
N ALA A 110 9.69 11.98 -11.53
CA ALA A 110 9.59 12.86 -12.70
C ALA A 110 8.45 12.48 -13.67
N ALA A 111 7.67 11.43 -13.37
CA ALA A 111 6.59 10.98 -14.23
C ALA A 111 5.29 11.72 -13.92
N ASP A 112 4.48 11.98 -14.95
CA ASP A 112 3.20 12.68 -14.80
C ASP A 112 2.13 11.83 -14.09
N ASN A 113 2.24 10.50 -14.19
CA ASN A 113 1.27 9.57 -13.61
C ASN A 113 1.95 8.27 -13.16
N VAL A 114 1.87 8.00 -11.86
CA VAL A 114 2.45 6.83 -11.20
C VAL A 114 1.91 5.52 -11.77
N GLN A 115 0.60 5.38 -11.93
CA GLN A 115 0.00 4.13 -12.41
C GLN A 115 0.45 3.77 -13.82
N ASN A 116 0.46 4.74 -14.73
CA ASN A 116 0.97 4.54 -16.09
C ASN A 116 2.45 4.17 -16.06
N PHE A 117 3.26 4.90 -15.27
CA PHE A 117 4.69 4.62 -15.18
C PHE A 117 4.98 3.22 -14.67
N VAL A 118 4.33 2.78 -13.58
CA VAL A 118 4.52 1.45 -12.98
C VAL A 118 4.03 0.34 -13.90
N ARG A 119 2.91 0.55 -14.62
CA ARG A 119 2.42 -0.40 -15.63
C ARG A 119 3.49 -0.64 -16.71
N ASP A 120 4.07 0.44 -17.22
CA ASP A 120 5.00 0.38 -18.35
C ASP A 120 6.45 0.05 -17.90
N ASN A 121 6.75 0.21 -16.62
CA ASN A 121 8.04 -0.05 -16.00
C ASN A 121 7.84 -0.81 -14.67
N PRO A 122 7.49 -2.11 -14.68
CA PRO A 122 7.37 -2.89 -13.45
C PRO A 122 8.72 -3.02 -12.74
N PHE A 123 8.71 -3.11 -11.40
CA PHE A 123 9.91 -3.24 -10.58
C PHE A 123 9.76 -4.29 -9.49
N GLY A 124 10.73 -5.22 -9.44
CA GLY A 124 10.80 -6.29 -8.45
C GLY A 124 9.78 -7.41 -8.65
N GLN A 125 9.25 -7.94 -7.55
CA GLN A 125 8.24 -8.99 -7.51
C GLN A 125 6.93 -8.54 -8.16
N LYS A 126 6.17 -9.52 -8.65
CA LYS A 126 4.89 -9.26 -9.31
C LYS A 126 3.80 -8.90 -8.29
N SER A 127 2.88 -8.03 -8.70
CA SER A 127 1.63 -7.83 -7.98
C SER A 127 0.82 -9.13 -7.94
N ILE A 128 0.11 -9.36 -6.85
CA ILE A 128 -0.82 -10.48 -6.76
C ILE A 128 -2.04 -10.16 -7.61
N THR A 129 -2.36 -11.07 -8.52
CA THR A 129 -3.50 -10.99 -9.43
C THR A 129 -4.17 -12.36 -9.49
N GLU A 130 -5.23 -12.49 -10.28
CA GLU A 130 -5.94 -13.76 -10.49
C GLU A 130 -5.05 -14.89 -11.02
N SER A 131 -3.91 -14.57 -11.66
CA SER A 131 -2.94 -15.55 -12.13
C SER A 131 -2.02 -16.10 -11.03
N ASP A 132 -2.08 -15.57 -9.80
CA ASP A 132 -1.26 -16.03 -8.69
C ASP A 132 -1.65 -17.48 -8.30
N PRO A 133 -0.69 -18.41 -8.09
CA PRO A 133 -1.01 -19.78 -7.68
C PRO A 133 -1.83 -19.88 -6.39
N ASN A 134 -1.72 -18.88 -5.52
CA ASN A 134 -2.45 -18.79 -4.27
C ASN A 134 -3.65 -17.84 -4.35
N TRP A 135 -4.13 -17.49 -5.54
CA TRP A 135 -5.24 -16.53 -5.70
C TRP A 135 -6.48 -16.91 -4.89
N ASN A 136 -6.83 -18.20 -4.80
CA ASN A 136 -7.94 -18.69 -3.99
C ASN A 136 -7.85 -18.33 -2.49
N PHE A 137 -6.65 -18.07 -1.97
CA PHE A 137 -6.45 -17.55 -0.62
C PHE A 137 -6.67 -16.03 -0.59
N TYR A 138 -6.08 -15.30 -1.53
CA TYR A 138 -6.12 -13.84 -1.55
C TYR A 138 -7.50 -13.27 -1.91
N VAL A 139 -8.22 -13.88 -2.85
CA VAL A 139 -9.57 -13.45 -3.24
C VAL A 139 -10.53 -13.45 -2.05
N LYS A 140 -10.43 -14.44 -1.16
CA LYS A 140 -11.25 -14.50 0.07
C LYS A 140 -10.98 -13.33 1.01
N ILE A 141 -9.75 -12.81 1.01
CA ILE A 141 -9.40 -11.62 1.80
C ILE A 141 -10.02 -10.40 1.13
N VAL A 142 -9.86 -10.24 -0.18
CA VAL A 142 -10.45 -9.12 -0.95
C VAL A 142 -11.97 -9.07 -0.76
N ASP A 143 -12.67 -10.19 -1.03
CA ASP A 143 -14.12 -10.30 -0.87
C ASP A 143 -14.58 -9.94 0.55
N LYS A 144 -13.83 -10.40 1.57
CA LYS A 144 -14.11 -10.10 2.97
C LYS A 144 -13.99 -8.60 3.25
N MET A 145 -12.94 -7.95 2.73
CA MET A 145 -12.73 -6.52 2.93
C MET A 145 -13.79 -5.69 2.21
N GLU A 146 -14.16 -6.06 0.98
CA GLU A 146 -15.24 -5.42 0.23
C GLU A 146 -16.57 -5.49 0.97
N LYS A 147 -16.92 -6.68 1.48
CA LYS A 147 -18.14 -6.86 2.28
C LYS A 147 -18.13 -5.98 3.53
N GLN A 148 -17.02 -5.94 4.27
CA GLN A 148 -16.91 -5.09 5.47
C GLN A 148 -17.11 -3.61 5.16
N ILE A 149 -16.67 -3.13 4.00
CA ILE A 149 -16.87 -1.75 3.57
C ILE A 149 -18.35 -1.50 3.26
N VAL A 150 -19.00 -2.42 2.53
CA VAL A 150 -20.43 -2.31 2.22
C VAL A 150 -21.26 -2.26 3.51
N ASP A 151 -21.04 -3.20 4.43
CA ASP A 151 -21.75 -3.28 5.71
C ASP A 151 -21.57 -1.97 6.53
N GLN A 152 -20.36 -1.40 6.54
CA GLN A 152 -20.07 -0.13 7.23
C GLN A 152 -20.77 1.07 6.59
N VAL A 153 -20.83 1.13 5.25
CA VAL A 153 -21.50 2.22 4.53
C VAL A 153 -23.01 2.13 4.75
N GLU A 154 -23.60 0.95 4.63
CA GLU A 154 -25.03 0.74 4.88
C GLU A 154 -25.41 1.17 6.31
N THR A 155 -24.61 0.78 7.31
CA THR A 155 -24.83 1.16 8.70
C THR A 155 -24.77 2.68 8.88
N LYS A 156 -23.77 3.36 8.30
CA LYS A 156 -23.67 4.83 8.36
C LYS A 156 -24.86 5.53 7.72
N ILE A 157 -25.33 5.04 6.57
CA ILE A 157 -26.50 5.60 5.90
C ILE A 157 -27.74 5.46 6.78
N VAL A 158 -27.95 4.29 7.39
CA VAL A 158 -29.09 4.07 8.31
C VAL A 158 -29.01 5.02 9.50
N ASP A 159 -27.85 5.14 10.15
CA ASP A 159 -27.63 6.04 11.28
C ASP A 159 -27.89 7.53 10.93
N GLU A 160 -27.47 7.97 9.73
CA GLU A 160 -27.71 9.34 9.26
C GLU A 160 -29.19 9.60 8.97
N VAL A 161 -29.88 8.63 8.35
CA VAL A 161 -31.32 8.71 8.10
C VAL A 161 -32.09 8.79 9.42
N GLU A 162 -31.78 7.93 10.39
CA GLU A 162 -32.42 7.95 11.70
C GLU A 162 -32.20 9.28 12.44
N ARG A 163 -30.99 9.84 12.40
CA ARG A 163 -30.70 11.17 12.98
C ARG A 163 -31.43 12.31 12.28
N SER A 164 -31.73 12.19 11.00
CA SER A 164 -32.46 13.23 10.25
C SER A 164 -33.97 13.22 10.51
N LEU A 165 -34.49 12.12 11.05
CA LEU A 165 -35.92 11.90 11.33
C LEU A 165 -36.31 12.19 12.79
N GLY A 166 -35.33 12.36 13.70
CA GLY A 166 -35.52 12.71 15.11
C GLY A 166 -35.23 14.18 15.40
#